data_AF-A0A533YTV1-F1
#
_entry.id   AF-A0A533YTV1-F1
#
_cell.length_a   1.000
_cell.length_b   1.000
_cell.length_c   1.000
_cell.angle_alpha   90.00
_cell.angle_beta   90.00
_cell.angle_gamma   90.00
#
_symmetry.space_group_name_H-M   'P 1'
#
loop_
_entity.id
_entity.type
_entity.pdbx_description
1 polymer ?
#
loop_
_entity_poly.entity_id
_entity_poly.type
_entity_poly.pdbx_seq_one_letter_code
_entity_poly.pdbx_strand_id
1 'polypeptide(L)'
;EPLMTGIYAGDADSLSIQATFPRFPEMERQAGSIVRALLGSWRRHRGEGPGGSPFVTLQGGLSEMVQALTARLGRLSVLAGYRVRAVRVSAPPRGYEVMIEGTAPLAADALVLATPAYDAASLIEPLDAELGALLRGIPYVSTAPDEAVLLRAYVGGAGRETVLERDDDVLVSLVRAELRDMMGVTEAPVLAKVYRWPRAMPQYLVGHLERLAAIDERLARWPGLFLTGAGYRGVGIPDCIGDGLATAERVRVYFDKGVSRAV
;
A
#
# COMPACT_ATOMS: atom_id res chain seq x y z
N GLU A 1 9.96 8.43 -6.21
CA GLU A 1 8.65 7.76 -6.13
C GLU A 1 8.65 6.36 -5.47
N PRO A 2 9.38 6.07 -4.38
CA PRO A 2 9.38 4.70 -3.84
C PRO A 2 8.03 4.25 -3.23
N LEU A 3 7.13 5.19 -2.87
CA LEU A 3 5.82 4.89 -2.29
C LEU A 3 4.81 4.39 -3.34
N MET A 4 4.66 5.12 -4.46
CA MET A 4 3.74 4.78 -5.55
C MET A 4 4.16 3.46 -6.21
N THR A 5 5.45 3.33 -6.52
CA THR A 5 6.03 2.09 -7.09
C THR A 5 5.96 0.93 -6.09
N GLY A 6 6.06 1.18 -4.78
CA GLY A 6 6.03 0.14 -3.76
C GLY A 6 4.64 -0.44 -3.44
N ILE A 7 3.57 0.32 -3.68
CA ILE A 7 2.18 -0.09 -3.38
C ILE A 7 1.43 -0.50 -4.65
N TYR A 8 1.57 0.28 -5.72
CA TYR A 8 0.79 0.12 -6.95
C TYR A 8 1.62 -0.33 -8.15
N ALA A 9 2.95 -0.44 -8.00
CA ALA A 9 3.88 -0.71 -9.11
C ALA A 9 3.70 0.24 -10.31
N GLY A 10 3.20 1.45 -10.06
CA GLY A 10 2.86 2.44 -11.08
C GLY A 10 3.71 3.71 -11.00
N ASP A 11 3.65 4.49 -12.08
CA ASP A 11 4.26 5.82 -12.25
C ASP A 11 3.42 6.90 -11.55
N ALA A 12 4.04 7.72 -10.71
CA ALA A 12 3.34 8.72 -9.92
C ALA A 12 2.71 9.83 -10.77
N ASP A 13 3.28 10.11 -11.95
CA ASP A 13 2.76 11.14 -12.86
C ASP A 13 1.51 10.64 -13.62
N SER A 14 1.30 9.33 -13.67
CA SER A 14 0.18 8.68 -14.36
C SER A 14 -0.97 8.26 -13.44
N LEU A 15 -0.73 8.09 -12.15
CA LEU A 15 -1.73 7.58 -11.20
C LEU A 15 -2.68 8.68 -10.71
N SER A 16 -3.99 8.40 -10.75
CA SER A 16 -5.01 9.31 -10.21
C SER A 16 -4.90 9.42 -8.69
N ILE A 17 -4.61 10.62 -8.20
CA ILE A 17 -4.56 10.93 -6.76
C ILE A 17 -5.91 10.69 -6.07
N GLN A 18 -7.03 10.89 -6.79
CA GLN A 18 -8.38 10.68 -6.25
C GLN A 18 -8.67 9.20 -6.04
N ALA A 19 -8.17 8.33 -6.91
CA ALA A 19 -8.40 6.89 -6.81
C ALA A 19 -7.41 6.21 -5.86
N THR A 20 -6.13 6.60 -5.92
CA THR A 20 -5.05 5.95 -5.17
C THR A 20 -4.89 6.48 -3.74
N PHE A 21 -5.22 7.76 -3.51
CA PHE A 21 -5.14 8.42 -2.21
C PHE A 21 -6.35 9.36 -1.98
N PRO A 22 -7.59 8.82 -1.92
CA PRO A 22 -8.83 9.60 -1.92
C PRO A 22 -8.94 10.62 -0.77
N ARG A 23 -8.21 10.38 0.32
CA ARG A 23 -8.17 11.29 1.47
C ARG A 23 -7.52 12.62 1.14
N PHE A 24 -6.52 12.69 0.25
CA PHE A 24 -5.81 13.95 -0.01
C PHE A 24 -6.68 15.00 -0.71
N PRO A 25 -7.40 14.68 -1.79
CA PRO A 25 -8.33 15.64 -2.41
C PRO A 25 -9.49 16.04 -1.49
N GLU A 26 -9.96 15.12 -0.63
CA GLU A 26 -10.97 15.45 0.37
C GLU A 26 -10.45 16.46 1.40
N MET A 27 -9.23 16.23 1.89
CA MET A 27 -8.52 17.11 2.81
C MET A 27 -8.23 18.49 2.21
N GLU A 28 -7.84 18.53 0.93
CA GLU A 28 -7.67 19.78 0.19
C GLU A 28 -9.00 20.53 0.05
N ARG A 29 -10.09 19.88 -0.36
CA ARG A 29 -11.41 20.51 -0.50
C ARG A 29 -11.93 21.07 0.83
N GLN A 30 -11.73 20.35 1.92
CA GLN A 30 -12.24 20.74 3.24
C GLN A 30 -11.42 21.86 3.90
N ALA A 31 -10.10 21.91 3.68
CA ALA A 31 -9.20 22.84 4.38
C ALA A 31 -8.47 23.84 3.46
N GLY A 32 -8.71 23.78 2.16
CA GLY A 32 -7.97 24.52 1.12
C GLY A 32 -6.49 24.15 1.02
N SER A 33 -6.04 23.15 1.78
CA SER A 33 -4.65 22.71 1.86
C SER A 33 -4.58 21.36 2.56
N ILE A 34 -3.94 20.39 1.89
CA ILE A 34 -3.68 19.06 2.45
C ILE A 34 -2.90 19.19 3.75
N VAL A 35 -1.90 20.08 3.79
CA VAL A 35 -1.12 20.38 5.00
C VAL A 35 -2.08 20.79 6.10
N ARG A 36 -2.94 21.79 5.91
CA ARG A 36 -3.87 22.25 6.98
C ARG A 36 -4.78 21.14 7.51
N ALA A 37 -5.35 20.31 6.65
CA ALA A 37 -6.25 19.22 7.05
C ALA A 37 -5.52 18.10 7.79
N LEU A 38 -4.31 17.78 7.33
CA LEU A 38 -3.41 16.84 7.97
C LEU A 38 -3.23 17.27 9.42
N LEU A 39 -2.91 18.54 9.64
CA LEU A 39 -2.73 19.08 10.97
C LEU A 39 -3.93 18.88 11.90
N GLY A 40 -5.14 19.06 11.37
CA GLY A 40 -6.40 18.93 12.12
C GLY A 40 -6.78 17.54 12.66
N SER A 41 -6.20 16.43 12.17
CA SER A 41 -6.67 15.07 12.53
C SER A 41 -5.91 14.43 13.68
N TRP A 42 -4.60 14.63 13.79
CA TRP A 42 -3.82 14.11 14.92
C TRP A 42 -4.26 14.64 16.27
N ARG A 43 -4.76 15.88 16.29
CA ARG A 43 -5.25 16.49 17.51
C ARG A 43 -6.47 15.80 18.09
N ARG A 44 -7.21 15.03 17.28
CA ARG A 44 -8.43 14.31 17.68
C ARG A 44 -8.20 12.86 18.12
N HIS A 45 -7.01 12.28 17.93
CA HIS A 45 -6.74 10.85 18.16
C HIS A 45 -5.67 10.58 19.25
N ARG A 46 -5.49 11.51 20.19
CA ARG A 46 -4.65 11.27 21.38
C ARG A 46 -5.42 10.43 22.40
N GLY A 47 -5.19 9.12 22.44
CA GLY A 47 -5.67 8.27 23.55
C GLY A 47 -5.75 6.76 23.29
N GLU A 48 -5.80 6.32 22.03
CA GLU A 48 -5.92 4.89 21.70
C GLU A 48 -4.55 4.35 21.25
N GLY A 49 -3.95 3.49 22.07
CA GLY A 49 -2.71 2.78 21.72
C GLY A 49 -3.00 1.63 20.74
N PRO A 50 -2.14 1.36 19.75
CA PRO A 50 -2.38 0.28 18.80
C PRO A 50 -2.12 -1.07 19.48
N GLY A 51 -3.19 -1.80 19.79
CA GLY A 51 -3.12 -3.22 20.14
C GLY A 51 -2.93 -4.05 18.88
N GLY A 52 -1.72 -4.58 18.67
CA GLY A 52 -1.41 -5.55 17.61
C GLY A 52 -0.49 -5.01 16.50
N SER A 53 0.16 -5.95 15.78
CA SER A 53 0.99 -5.64 14.62
C SER A 53 0.17 -4.95 13.52
N PRO A 54 0.68 -3.90 12.84
CA PRO A 54 0.02 -3.30 11.68
C PRO A 54 0.04 -4.22 10.45
N PHE A 55 0.83 -5.30 10.49
CA PHE A 55 0.88 -6.34 9.48
C PHE A 55 0.55 -7.67 10.15
N VAL A 56 -0.66 -8.17 9.89
CA VAL A 56 -1.14 -9.45 10.41
C VAL A 56 -1.36 -10.40 9.25
N THR A 57 -1.04 -11.68 9.48
CA THR A 57 -1.38 -12.79 8.59
C THR A 57 -1.90 -13.95 9.45
N LEU A 58 -2.60 -14.89 8.82
CA LEU A 58 -3.04 -16.12 9.47
C LEU A 58 -1.86 -17.10 9.58
N GLN A 59 -1.91 -18.00 10.57
CA GLN A 59 -0.84 -18.94 10.85
C GLN A 59 -0.59 -19.91 9.69
N GLY A 60 -1.63 -20.34 8.96
CA GLY A 60 -1.51 -21.10 7.71
C GLY A 60 -1.56 -20.25 6.43
N GLY A 61 -1.34 -18.93 6.56
CA GLY A 61 -1.36 -17.99 5.44
C GLY A 61 -2.77 -17.55 5.01
N LEU A 62 -2.85 -16.58 4.11
CA LEU A 62 -4.13 -15.98 3.68
C LEU A 62 -5.08 -16.97 2.99
N SER A 63 -4.58 -18.11 2.51
CA SER A 63 -5.41 -19.20 1.98
C SER A 63 -6.42 -19.73 2.99
N GLU A 64 -6.10 -19.72 4.29
CA GLU A 64 -7.04 -20.12 5.34
C GLU A 64 -8.29 -19.24 5.37
N MET A 65 -8.15 -17.94 5.09
CA MET A 65 -9.28 -17.01 5.01
C MET A 65 -10.24 -17.42 3.90
N VAL A 66 -9.70 -17.74 2.72
CA VAL A 66 -10.50 -18.16 1.55
C VAL A 66 -11.21 -19.49 1.84
N GLN A 67 -10.48 -20.48 2.37
CA GLN A 67 -11.04 -21.79 2.70
C GLN A 67 -12.17 -21.69 3.74
N ALA A 68 -11.97 -20.89 4.81
CA ALA A 68 -12.96 -20.66 5.84
C ALA A 68 -14.23 -19.97 5.28
N LEU A 69 -14.06 -18.99 4.38
CA LEU A 69 -15.20 -18.35 3.71
C LEU A 69 -15.96 -19.35 2.85
N THR A 70 -15.28 -20.14 2.01
CA THR A 70 -15.92 -21.15 1.16
C THR A 70 -16.68 -22.19 1.99
N ALA A 71 -16.11 -22.66 3.11
CA ALA A 71 -16.76 -23.64 3.98
C ALA A 71 -18.02 -23.09 4.69
N ARG A 72 -18.07 -21.79 4.98
CA ARG A 72 -19.20 -21.15 5.69
C ARG A 72 -20.33 -20.70 4.75
N LEU A 73 -20.05 -20.55 3.46
CA LEU A 73 -21.04 -20.18 2.44
C LEU A 73 -21.86 -21.41 2.00
N GLY A 74 -22.63 -21.99 2.92
CA GLY A 74 -23.40 -23.24 2.70
C GLY A 74 -24.54 -23.17 1.67
N ARG A 75 -24.77 -22.02 1.02
CA ARG A 75 -25.72 -21.85 -0.10
C ARG A 75 -25.03 -21.58 -1.44
N LEU A 76 -23.71 -21.71 -1.49
CA LEU A 76 -22.90 -21.44 -2.68
C LEU A 76 -22.53 -22.76 -3.36
N SER A 77 -22.79 -22.86 -4.66
CA SER A 77 -22.22 -23.92 -5.50
C SER A 77 -20.94 -23.38 -6.15
N VAL A 78 -19.79 -23.95 -5.80
CA VAL A 78 -18.50 -23.56 -6.37
C VAL A 78 -18.09 -24.56 -7.43
N LEU A 79 -17.96 -24.08 -8.67
CA LEU A 79 -17.47 -24.87 -9.81
C LEU A 79 -16.02 -24.46 -10.09
N ALA A 80 -15.07 -25.14 -9.46
CA ALA A 80 -13.65 -24.92 -9.70
C ALA A 80 -13.16 -25.65 -10.97
N GLY A 81 -12.10 -25.13 -11.59
CA GLY A 81 -11.50 -25.71 -12.80
C GLY A 81 -12.24 -25.40 -14.11
N TYR A 82 -13.28 -24.56 -14.06
CA TYR A 82 -14.05 -24.15 -15.23
C TYR A 82 -13.70 -22.73 -15.67
N ARG A 83 -13.76 -22.48 -16.98
CA ARG A 83 -13.59 -21.16 -17.59
C ARG A 83 -14.88 -20.73 -18.27
N VAL A 84 -15.35 -19.52 -17.96
CA VAL A 84 -16.42 -18.87 -18.72
C VAL A 84 -15.84 -18.35 -20.02
N ARG A 85 -16.45 -18.70 -21.16
CA ARG A 85 -15.99 -18.29 -22.50
C ARG A 85 -16.83 -17.17 -23.12
N ALA A 86 -18.11 -17.09 -22.76
CA ALA A 86 -19.01 -16.05 -23.28
C ALA A 86 -20.22 -15.87 -22.36
N VAL A 87 -20.88 -14.72 -22.49
CA VAL A 87 -22.13 -14.38 -21.84
C VAL A 87 -23.11 -13.88 -22.90
N ARG A 88 -24.40 -14.24 -22.76
CA ARG A 88 -25.50 -13.76 -23.59
C ARG A 88 -26.61 -13.19 -22.72
N VAL A 89 -27.35 -12.20 -23.24
CA VAL A 89 -28.62 -11.77 -22.63
C VAL A 89 -29.71 -12.77 -23.01
N SER A 90 -30.51 -13.18 -22.04
CA SER A 90 -31.71 -13.99 -22.26
C SER A 90 -32.97 -13.14 -22.06
N ALA A 91 -34.08 -13.53 -22.69
CA ALA A 91 -35.38 -12.96 -22.40
C ALA A 91 -35.84 -13.36 -20.97
N PRO A 92 -36.61 -12.50 -20.28
CA PRO A 92 -37.16 -12.80 -18.95
C PRO A 92 -37.93 -14.15 -18.90
N PRO A 93 -37.95 -14.85 -17.76
CA PRO A 93 -37.58 -14.37 -16.42
C PRO A 93 -36.07 -14.38 -16.12
N ARG A 94 -35.26 -15.00 -16.99
CA ARG A 94 -33.80 -15.06 -16.84
C ARG A 94 -33.15 -13.87 -17.55
N GLY A 95 -32.10 -13.31 -16.96
CA GLY A 95 -31.38 -12.17 -17.51
C GLY A 95 -30.20 -12.57 -18.40
N TYR A 96 -29.57 -13.71 -18.10
CA TYR A 96 -28.28 -14.08 -18.68
C TYR A 96 -28.15 -15.59 -18.93
N GLU A 97 -27.37 -15.93 -19.95
CA GLU A 97 -26.88 -17.28 -20.22
C GLU A 97 -25.33 -17.26 -20.24
N VAL A 98 -24.71 -18.09 -19.42
CA VAL A 98 -23.26 -18.14 -19.22
C VAL A 98 -22.72 -19.40 -19.90
N MET A 99 -21.87 -19.22 -20.91
CA MET A 99 -21.24 -20.30 -21.65
C MET A 99 -19.95 -20.71 -20.95
N ILE A 100 -19.94 -21.91 -20.39
CA ILE A 100 -18.79 -22.47 -19.67
C ILE A 100 -18.13 -23.53 -20.55
N GLU A 101 -16.80 -23.51 -20.58
CA GLU A 101 -16.01 -24.47 -21.35
C GLU A 101 -16.29 -25.91 -20.91
N GLY A 102 -16.62 -26.78 -21.88
CA GLY A 102 -16.82 -28.20 -21.64
C GLY A 102 -18.11 -28.57 -20.91
N THR A 103 -19.05 -27.62 -20.71
CA THR A 103 -20.34 -27.90 -20.06
C THR A 103 -21.52 -27.33 -20.83
N ALA A 104 -22.72 -27.70 -20.42
CA ALA A 104 -23.93 -27.00 -20.84
C ALA A 104 -23.93 -25.54 -20.32
N PRO A 105 -24.59 -24.61 -21.03
CA PRO A 105 -24.76 -23.24 -20.58
C PRO A 105 -25.53 -23.15 -19.25
N LEU A 106 -25.21 -22.15 -18.44
CA LEU A 106 -25.87 -21.90 -17.16
C LEU A 106 -26.73 -20.63 -17.25
N ALA A 107 -28.02 -20.77 -16.97
CA ALA A 107 -28.95 -19.64 -16.92
C ALA A 107 -28.88 -18.93 -15.56
N ALA A 108 -28.90 -17.60 -15.58
CA ALA A 108 -28.87 -16.77 -14.38
C ALA A 108 -29.80 -15.55 -14.49
N ASP A 109 -30.35 -15.11 -13.36
CA ASP A 109 -31.15 -13.89 -13.28
C ASP A 109 -30.26 -12.64 -13.25
N ALA A 110 -29.08 -12.77 -12.65
CA ALA A 110 -28.09 -11.72 -12.51
C ALA A 110 -26.68 -12.29 -12.73
N LEU A 111 -25.77 -11.45 -13.23
CA LEU A 111 -24.38 -11.78 -13.47
C LEU A 111 -23.47 -10.82 -12.71
N VAL A 112 -22.48 -11.36 -12.01
CA VAL A 112 -21.41 -10.59 -11.35
C VAL A 112 -20.07 -11.06 -11.91
N LEU A 113 -19.32 -10.15 -12.53
CA LEU A 113 -17.98 -10.41 -13.03
C LEU A 113 -16.96 -9.96 -11.98
N ALA A 114 -16.35 -10.92 -11.31
CA ALA A 114 -15.27 -10.70 -10.34
C ALA A 114 -13.88 -11.04 -10.91
N THR A 115 -13.77 -11.14 -12.23
CA THR A 115 -12.52 -11.37 -12.95
C THR A 115 -11.72 -10.07 -13.10
N PRO A 116 -10.42 -10.15 -13.45
CA PRO A 116 -9.69 -8.97 -13.93
C PRO A 116 -10.43 -8.23 -15.05
N ALA A 117 -10.22 -6.92 -15.18
CA ALA A 117 -10.98 -6.09 -16.10
C ALA A 117 -10.78 -6.47 -17.57
N TYR A 118 -9.61 -6.97 -17.96
CA TYR A 118 -9.34 -7.44 -19.32
C TYR A 118 -10.13 -8.72 -19.68
N ASP A 119 -10.34 -9.61 -18.71
CA ASP A 119 -11.18 -10.79 -18.88
C ASP A 119 -12.66 -10.39 -18.93
N ALA A 120 -13.08 -9.50 -18.03
CA ALA A 120 -14.44 -8.96 -18.02
C ALA A 120 -14.76 -8.22 -19.33
N ALA A 121 -13.84 -7.43 -19.86
CA ALA A 121 -13.96 -6.75 -21.15
C ALA A 121 -14.26 -7.74 -22.27
N SER A 122 -13.50 -8.84 -22.34
CA SER A 122 -13.66 -9.87 -23.37
C SER A 122 -15.02 -10.58 -23.31
N LEU A 123 -15.61 -10.70 -22.11
CA LEU A 123 -16.95 -11.26 -21.93
C LEU A 123 -18.08 -10.28 -22.23
N ILE A 124 -17.84 -8.97 -22.01
CA ILE A 124 -18.85 -7.91 -22.14
C ILE A 124 -18.88 -7.26 -23.52
N GLU A 125 -17.76 -7.18 -24.22
CA GLU A 125 -17.65 -6.51 -25.52
C GLU A 125 -18.66 -7.01 -26.59
N PRO A 126 -19.02 -8.31 -26.66
CA PRO A 126 -20.09 -8.77 -27.55
C PRO A 126 -21.50 -8.29 -27.16
N LEU A 127 -21.71 -7.88 -25.91
CA LEU A 127 -22.98 -7.38 -25.36
C LEU A 127 -23.05 -5.85 -25.44
N ASP A 128 -21.95 -5.20 -25.10
CA ASP A 128 -21.77 -3.75 -25.07
C ASP A 128 -20.30 -3.42 -25.38
N ALA A 129 -20.06 -2.99 -26.62
CA ALA A 129 -18.73 -2.69 -27.11
C ALA A 129 -18.09 -1.49 -26.39
N GLU A 130 -18.89 -0.49 -25.99
CA GLU A 130 -18.39 0.70 -25.30
C GLU A 130 -17.95 0.35 -23.88
N LEU A 131 -18.77 -0.40 -23.15
CA LEU A 131 -18.42 -0.90 -21.82
C LEU A 131 -17.19 -1.83 -21.88
N GLY A 132 -17.13 -2.71 -22.89
CA GLY A 132 -15.96 -3.56 -23.13
C GLY A 132 -14.68 -2.74 -23.33
N ALA A 133 -14.72 -1.69 -24.14
CA ALA A 133 -13.59 -0.81 -24.37
C ALA A 133 -13.14 -0.06 -23.10
N LEU A 134 -14.09 0.43 -22.29
CA LEU A 134 -13.80 1.08 -21.01
C LEU A 134 -13.07 0.14 -20.03
N LEU A 135 -13.54 -1.11 -19.91
CA LEU A 135 -12.93 -2.12 -19.06
C LEU A 135 -11.53 -2.51 -19.56
N ARG A 136 -11.35 -2.66 -20.88
CA ARG A 136 -10.06 -2.96 -21.51
C ARG A 136 -9.05 -1.83 -21.33
N GLY A 137 -9.52 -0.59 -21.24
CA GLY A 137 -8.71 0.59 -20.99
C GLY A 137 -8.12 0.68 -19.57
N ILE A 138 -8.53 -0.19 -18.64
CA ILE A 138 -7.96 -0.23 -17.28
C ILE A 138 -6.57 -0.89 -17.35
N PRO A 139 -5.47 -0.16 -17.11
CA PRO A 139 -4.14 -0.72 -17.23
C PRO A 139 -3.84 -1.66 -16.07
N TYR A 140 -3.26 -2.82 -16.40
CA TYR A 140 -2.69 -3.76 -15.45
C TYR A 140 -1.17 -3.74 -15.59
N VAL A 141 -0.47 -3.82 -14.47
CA VAL A 141 0.99 -3.96 -14.44
C VAL A 141 1.32 -5.21 -13.64
N SER A 142 2.28 -5.98 -14.14
CA SER A 142 2.91 -7.02 -13.33
C SER A 142 4.17 -6.45 -12.67
N THR A 143 4.47 -6.92 -11.46
CA THR A 143 5.71 -6.55 -10.75
C THR A 143 6.94 -7.32 -11.25
N ALA A 144 6.74 -8.31 -12.12
CA ALA A 144 7.75 -9.02 -12.89
C ALA A 144 7.12 -9.60 -14.18
N PRO A 145 7.84 -9.70 -15.32
CA PRO A 145 7.33 -10.43 -16.48
C PRO A 145 7.09 -11.91 -16.13
N ASP A 146 6.19 -12.60 -16.84
CA ASP A 146 5.80 -13.99 -16.55
C ASP A 146 6.98 -14.97 -16.49
N GLU A 147 8.04 -14.66 -17.24
CA GLU A 147 9.29 -15.43 -17.33
C GLU A 147 10.22 -15.24 -16.11
N ALA A 148 9.91 -14.33 -15.19
CA ALA A 148 10.83 -13.88 -14.15
C ALA A 148 10.17 -13.68 -12.78
N VAL A 149 11.01 -13.71 -11.74
CA VAL A 149 10.63 -13.43 -10.35
C VAL A 149 11.43 -12.24 -9.84
N LEU A 150 10.77 -11.29 -9.19
CA LEU A 150 11.44 -10.17 -8.52
C LEU A 150 11.73 -10.52 -7.05
N LEU A 151 13.01 -10.58 -6.69
CA LEU A 151 13.46 -10.74 -5.31
C LEU A 151 13.98 -9.40 -4.76
N ARG A 152 13.44 -8.95 -3.62
CA ARG A 152 13.94 -7.77 -2.92
C ARG A 152 14.68 -8.17 -1.66
N ALA A 153 15.99 -7.94 -1.64
CA ALA A 153 16.84 -8.14 -0.48
C ALA A 153 17.16 -6.81 0.23
N TYR A 154 17.40 -6.89 1.54
CA TYR A 154 17.86 -5.77 2.36
C TYR A 154 19.22 -6.10 2.94
N VAL A 155 20.17 -5.19 2.78
CA VAL A 155 21.56 -5.38 3.22
C VAL A 155 21.96 -4.26 4.18
N GLY A 156 22.66 -4.61 5.26
CA GLY A 156 23.07 -3.69 6.32
C GLY A 156 22.27 -3.86 7.60
N GLY A 157 21.84 -2.76 8.18
CA GLY A 157 21.24 -2.69 9.52
C GLY A 157 22.19 -2.10 10.55
N ALA A 158 21.67 -1.84 11.76
CA ALA A 158 22.43 -1.23 12.84
C ALA A 158 23.69 -2.05 13.18
N GLY A 159 24.84 -1.39 13.22
CA GLY A 159 26.15 -2.02 13.48
C GLY A 159 26.77 -2.74 12.26
N ARG A 160 26.16 -2.65 11.08
CA ARG A 160 26.64 -3.23 9.81
C ARG A 160 26.62 -2.22 8.66
N GLU A 161 26.66 -0.94 8.97
CA GLU A 161 26.47 0.15 7.99
C GLU A 161 27.58 0.23 6.95
N THR A 162 28.81 -0.18 7.31
CA THR A 162 29.98 -0.17 6.41
C THR A 162 29.81 -1.07 5.20
N VAL A 163 28.87 -2.02 5.22
CA VAL A 163 28.54 -2.83 4.04
C VAL A 163 28.03 -1.95 2.91
N LEU A 164 27.37 -0.83 3.21
CA LEU A 164 26.81 0.10 2.22
C LEU A 164 27.90 0.81 1.40
N GLU A 165 29.14 0.84 1.89
CA GLU A 165 30.29 1.43 1.20
C GLU A 165 30.88 0.52 0.12
N ARG A 166 30.46 -0.75 0.06
CA ARG A 166 30.89 -1.70 -0.96
C ARG A 166 30.25 -1.37 -2.31
N ASP A 167 30.94 -1.72 -3.39
CA ASP A 167 30.44 -1.58 -4.76
C ASP A 167 29.21 -2.47 -5.03
N ASP A 168 28.40 -2.09 -6.03
CA ASP A 168 27.16 -2.80 -6.39
C ASP A 168 27.39 -4.28 -6.66
N ASP A 169 28.41 -4.61 -7.45
CA ASP A 169 28.72 -5.99 -7.84
C ASP A 169 29.06 -6.86 -6.61
N VAL A 170 29.74 -6.27 -5.63
CA VAL A 170 30.07 -6.93 -4.36
C VAL A 170 28.80 -7.18 -3.54
N LEU A 171 27.91 -6.20 -3.46
CA LEU A 171 26.63 -6.32 -2.75
C LEU A 171 25.71 -7.36 -3.41
N VAL A 172 25.62 -7.34 -4.74
CA VAL A 172 24.84 -8.32 -5.51
C VAL A 172 25.41 -9.73 -5.29
N SER A 173 26.73 -9.89 -5.33
CA SER A 173 27.39 -11.18 -5.11
C SER A 173 27.12 -11.71 -3.69
N LEU A 174 27.17 -10.84 -2.68
CA LEU A 174 26.86 -11.20 -1.29
C LEU A 174 25.41 -11.68 -1.15
N VAL A 175 24.44 -10.92 -1.68
CA VAL A 175 23.03 -11.30 -1.65
C VAL A 175 22.79 -12.62 -2.39
N ARG A 176 23.46 -12.84 -3.53
CA ARG A 176 23.33 -14.10 -4.29
C ARG A 176 23.89 -15.30 -3.53
N ALA A 177 24.96 -15.13 -2.77
CA ALA A 177 25.48 -16.20 -1.91
C ALA A 177 24.46 -16.57 -0.83
N GLU A 178 23.89 -15.58 -0.13
CA GLU A 178 22.86 -15.80 0.90
C GLU A 178 21.58 -16.44 0.31
N LEU A 179 21.12 -15.97 -0.86
CA LEU A 179 19.94 -16.56 -1.52
C LEU A 179 20.19 -18.01 -1.97
N ARG A 180 21.42 -18.34 -2.38
CA ARG A 180 21.79 -19.72 -2.69
C ARG A 180 21.74 -20.60 -1.44
N ASP A 181 22.33 -20.14 -0.35
CA ASP A 181 22.44 -20.92 0.87
C ASP A 181 21.09 -21.08 1.58
N MET A 182 20.24 -20.04 1.57
CA MET A 182 18.94 -20.04 2.24
C MET A 182 17.82 -20.64 1.39
N MET A 183 17.82 -20.41 0.08
CA MET A 183 16.69 -20.71 -0.81
C MET A 183 17.06 -21.62 -1.99
N GLY A 184 18.33 -22.00 -2.15
CA GLY A 184 18.77 -22.83 -3.28
C GLY A 184 18.78 -22.10 -4.63
N VAL A 185 18.66 -20.76 -4.64
CA VAL A 185 18.64 -19.98 -5.89
C VAL A 185 20.07 -19.87 -6.44
N THR A 186 20.33 -20.48 -7.59
CA THR A 186 21.70 -20.55 -8.17
C THR A 186 21.87 -19.70 -9.41
N GLU A 187 20.76 -19.39 -10.07
CA GLU A 187 20.66 -18.66 -11.32
C GLU A 187 21.21 -17.24 -11.18
N ALA A 188 21.72 -16.69 -12.29
CA ALA A 188 22.13 -15.29 -12.34
C ALA A 188 20.89 -14.40 -12.53
N PRO A 189 20.79 -13.25 -11.84
CA PRO A 189 19.67 -12.34 -12.04
C PRO A 189 19.75 -11.75 -13.45
N VAL A 190 18.62 -11.72 -14.14
CA VAL A 190 18.47 -11.05 -15.44
C VAL A 190 18.64 -9.53 -15.29
N LEU A 191 18.28 -9.00 -14.11
CA LEU A 191 18.47 -7.60 -13.71
C LEU A 191 18.82 -7.54 -12.23
N ALA A 192 19.84 -6.76 -11.87
CA ALA A 192 20.15 -6.40 -10.49
C ALA A 192 20.22 -4.88 -10.37
N LYS A 193 19.60 -4.32 -9.34
CA LYS A 193 19.65 -2.88 -9.06
C LYS A 193 19.81 -2.64 -7.57
N VAL A 194 20.83 -1.86 -7.22
CA VAL A 194 21.17 -1.53 -5.83
C VAL A 194 20.74 -0.10 -5.53
N TYR A 195 20.06 0.09 -4.40
CA TYR A 195 19.70 1.41 -3.88
C TYR A 195 20.27 1.56 -2.47
N ARG A 196 21.00 2.65 -2.23
CA ARG A 196 21.62 2.94 -0.92
C ARG A 196 20.91 4.09 -0.23
N TRP A 197 20.68 3.92 1.07
CA TRP A 197 20.05 4.93 1.91
C TRP A 197 20.89 5.16 3.18
N PRO A 198 21.98 5.95 3.10
CA PRO A 198 22.79 6.26 4.27
C PRO A 198 21.97 7.01 5.31
N ARG A 199 22.04 6.59 6.59
CA ARG A 199 21.29 7.20 7.71
C ARG A 199 19.77 7.20 7.48
N ALA A 200 19.24 6.18 6.81
CA ALA A 200 17.82 6.10 6.48
C ALA A 200 16.89 5.90 7.68
N MET A 201 17.34 5.13 8.66
CA MET A 201 16.47 4.64 9.73
C MET A 201 16.95 5.12 11.10
N PRO A 202 16.21 6.04 11.76
CA PRO A 202 16.54 6.44 13.11
C PRO A 202 16.37 5.25 14.07
N GLN A 203 17.31 5.13 15.01
CA GLN A 203 17.33 4.03 15.98
C GLN A 203 16.83 4.53 17.32
N TYR A 204 15.69 4.04 17.77
CA TYR A 204 15.08 4.40 19.05
C TYR A 204 15.66 3.52 20.15
N LEU A 205 16.90 3.81 20.53
CA LEU A 205 17.62 3.06 21.56
C LEU A 205 16.96 3.20 22.95
N VAL A 206 17.36 2.35 23.90
CA VAL A 206 16.96 2.51 25.30
C VAL A 206 17.30 3.93 25.78
N GLY A 207 16.33 4.61 26.40
CA GLY A 207 16.44 6.03 26.75
C GLY A 207 15.81 7.01 25.74
N HIS A 208 15.24 6.52 24.63
CA HIS A 208 14.67 7.39 23.59
C HIS A 208 13.47 8.21 24.08
N LEU A 209 12.57 7.62 24.88
CA LEU A 209 11.40 8.34 25.39
C LEU A 209 11.80 9.43 26.40
N GLU A 210 12.77 9.14 27.26
CA GLU A 210 13.37 10.09 28.20
C GLU A 210 14.06 11.23 27.44
N ARG A 211 14.75 10.91 26.34
CA ARG A 211 15.34 11.89 25.44
C ARG A 211 14.26 12.78 24.81
N LEU A 212 13.13 12.22 24.36
CA LEU A 212 12.01 13.01 23.83
C LEU A 212 11.39 13.92 24.89
N ALA A 213 11.21 13.44 26.11
CA ALA A 213 10.71 14.26 27.22
C ALA A 213 11.67 15.44 27.51
N ALA A 214 12.98 15.18 27.55
CA ALA A 214 14.00 16.21 27.75
C ALA A 214 14.13 17.18 26.55
N ILE A 215 13.77 16.74 25.34
CA ILE A 215 13.64 17.61 24.18
C ILE A 215 12.42 18.51 24.34
N ASP A 216 11.26 17.97 24.70
CA ASP A 216 10.01 18.72 24.86
C ASP A 216 10.14 19.79 25.97
N GLU A 217 10.77 19.45 27.10
CA GLU A 217 11.06 20.41 28.18
C GLU A 217 11.93 21.57 27.69
N ARG A 218 12.97 21.29 26.89
CA ARG A 218 13.84 22.32 26.32
C ARG A 218 13.14 23.15 25.26
N LEU A 219 12.29 22.55 24.44
CA LEU A 219 11.50 23.25 23.42
C LEU A 219 10.57 24.30 24.05
N ALA A 220 10.08 24.08 25.27
CA ALA A 220 9.25 25.06 25.98
C ALA A 220 9.97 26.41 26.21
N ARG A 221 11.31 26.42 26.21
CA ARG A 221 12.13 27.64 26.33
C ARG A 221 12.21 28.44 25.03
N TRP A 222 11.73 27.87 23.92
CA TRP A 222 11.78 28.44 22.58
C TRP A 222 10.37 28.54 21.99
N PRO A 223 9.54 29.51 22.43
CA PRO A 223 8.19 29.66 21.91
C PRO A 223 8.19 29.80 20.38
N GLY A 224 7.37 28.99 19.71
CA GLY A 224 7.28 28.97 18.24
C GLY A 224 8.19 27.95 17.54
N LEU A 225 9.07 27.26 18.27
CA LEU A 225 9.88 26.16 17.74
C LEU A 225 9.18 24.81 17.93
N PHE A 226 9.05 24.04 16.85
CA PHE A 226 8.42 22.72 16.85
C PHE A 226 9.28 21.70 16.09
N LEU A 227 9.25 20.44 16.52
CA LEU A 227 9.94 19.33 15.88
C LEU A 227 8.93 18.25 15.48
N THR A 228 9.16 17.62 14.32
CA THR A 228 8.41 16.47 13.82
C THR A 228 9.25 15.61 12.87
N GLY A 229 8.85 14.34 12.69
CA GLY A 229 9.40 13.44 11.68
C GLY A 229 9.86 12.09 12.26
N ALA A 230 10.43 11.27 11.39
CA ALA A 230 10.77 9.87 11.68
C ALA A 230 11.74 9.69 12.86
N GLY A 231 12.52 10.73 13.21
CA GLY A 231 13.49 10.67 14.31
C GLY A 231 12.88 10.73 15.71
N TYR A 232 11.58 10.96 15.84
CA TYR A 232 10.96 11.25 17.12
C TYR A 232 9.96 10.20 17.57
N ARG A 233 8.70 10.28 17.10
CA ARG A 233 7.55 9.59 17.72
C ARG A 233 6.99 8.44 16.88
N GLY A 234 7.79 7.92 15.96
CA GLY A 234 7.50 6.77 15.14
C GLY A 234 8.24 6.85 13.80
N VAL A 235 8.62 5.69 13.30
CA VAL A 235 9.49 5.58 12.12
C VAL A 235 8.68 5.25 10.86
N GLY A 236 7.53 4.59 11.02
CA GLY A 236 6.66 4.22 9.92
C GLY A 236 6.05 5.43 9.24
N ILE A 237 5.67 5.27 7.97
CA ILE A 237 4.98 6.32 7.21
C ILE A 237 3.68 6.75 7.91
N PRO A 238 2.82 5.84 8.40
CA PRO A 238 1.62 6.25 9.15
C PRO A 238 1.96 7.05 10.42
N ASP A 239 3.03 6.69 11.11
CA ASP A 239 3.47 7.39 12.32
C ASP A 239 4.03 8.76 12.01
N CYS A 240 4.80 8.91 10.93
CA CYS A 240 5.36 10.20 10.49
C CYS A 240 4.29 11.13 9.96
N ILE A 241 3.36 10.60 9.16
CA ILE A 241 2.16 11.32 8.71
C ILE A 241 1.49 11.83 9.95
N GLY A 242 1.14 10.90 10.84
CA GLY A 242 0.68 11.20 12.16
C GLY A 242 1.47 12.35 12.78
N ASP A 243 2.75 12.18 13.06
CA ASP A 243 3.54 13.15 13.82
C ASP A 243 3.55 14.56 13.26
N GLY A 244 3.54 14.67 11.94
CA GLY A 244 3.37 15.94 11.24
C GLY A 244 2.05 16.61 11.60
N LEU A 245 0.97 15.83 11.64
CA LEU A 245 -0.40 16.29 11.89
C LEU A 245 -0.52 17.07 13.22
N ALA A 246 -0.28 16.48 14.40
CA ALA A 246 -0.49 17.24 15.66
C ALA A 246 0.59 18.29 15.79
N THR A 247 1.77 18.11 15.18
CA THR A 247 2.80 19.12 15.25
C THR A 247 2.32 20.43 14.68
N ALA A 248 1.85 20.46 13.44
CA ALA A 248 1.41 21.74 12.92
C ALA A 248 -0.02 22.14 13.30
N GLU A 249 -0.78 21.30 14.00
CA GLU A 249 -1.83 21.90 14.81
C GLU A 249 -1.28 22.59 16.06
N ARG A 250 -0.28 22.04 16.79
CA ARG A 250 0.45 22.78 17.86
C ARG A 250 0.90 24.15 17.38
N VAL A 251 1.39 24.24 16.14
CA VAL A 251 1.68 25.50 15.45
C VAL A 251 0.43 26.40 15.35
N ARG A 252 -0.70 25.88 14.83
CA ARG A 252 -1.96 26.63 14.71
C ARG A 252 -2.40 27.27 16.04
N VAL A 253 -2.43 26.50 17.14
CA VAL A 253 -2.82 27.06 18.47
C VAL A 253 -1.81 28.06 18.99
N TYR A 254 -0.53 27.88 18.71
CA TYR A 254 0.49 28.86 19.11
C TYR A 254 0.21 30.22 18.44
N PHE A 255 -0.12 30.23 17.15
CA PHE A 255 -0.51 31.46 16.46
C PHE A 255 -1.87 32.00 16.93
N ASP A 256 -2.88 31.16 17.15
CA ASP A 256 -4.18 31.63 17.67
C ASP A 256 -4.06 32.28 19.06
N LYS A 257 -3.17 31.76 19.91
CA LYS A 257 -2.82 32.38 21.21
C LYS A 257 -2.00 33.65 21.05
N GLY A 258 -1.36 33.85 19.89
CA GLY A 258 -0.55 35.00 19.52
C GLY A 258 -1.28 36.10 18.72
N VAL A 259 -2.52 35.89 18.26
CA VAL A 259 -3.36 36.92 17.58
C VAL A 259 -3.95 37.95 18.56
N SER A 260 -3.44 38.00 19.80
CA SER A 260 -3.56 39.17 20.69
C SER A 260 -2.23 39.93 20.80
N ARG A 261 -1.54 40.14 19.68
CA ARG A 261 -0.46 41.12 19.57
C ARG A 261 -0.70 42.07 18.39
N ALA A 262 -1.28 43.21 18.77
CA ALA A 262 -1.23 44.53 18.13
C ALA A 262 -1.84 44.68 16.73
N VAL A 263 -3.12 45.10 16.70
CA VAL A 263 -3.52 46.30 15.94
C VAL A 263 -3.43 47.48 16.91
#